data_AF-X6FVU6-F1
#
_entry.id   AF-X6FVU6-F1
#
_cell.length_a   1.000
_cell.length_b   1.000
_cell.length_c   1.000
_cell.angle_alpha   90.00
_cell.angle_beta   90.00
_cell.angle_gamma   90.00
#
_symmetry.space_group_name_H-M   'P 1'
#
loop_
_entity.id
_entity.type
_entity.pdbx_description
1 polymer ?
#
loop_
_entity_poly.entity_id
_entity_poly.type
_entity_poly.pdbx_seq_one_letter_code
_entity_poly.pdbx_strand_id
1 'polypeptide(L)'
;MPAKTMIAVAKATLNGKAVQICSITLFDIDSAAFEARFFARTDAVKIGEERNPTQVSKLFILIAGNRKQLVHLTRPRSRITSNMIIASSIADD
;
A
#
# COMPACT_ATOMS: atom_id res chain seq x y z
N MET A 1 14.86 -3.15 7.81
CA MET A 1 13.85 -3.58 6.81
C MET A 1 14.09 -5.04 6.46
N PRO A 2 13.05 -5.84 6.14
CA PRO A 2 13.22 -7.23 5.73
C PRO A 2 14.19 -7.38 4.55
N ALA A 3 14.86 -8.53 4.44
CA ALA A 3 15.66 -8.86 3.27
C ALA A 3 14.81 -8.76 1.99
N LYS A 4 15.39 -8.22 0.90
CA LYS A 4 14.74 -7.98 -0.41
C LYS A 4 13.71 -6.85 -0.46
N THR A 5 13.70 -5.91 0.48
CA THR A 5 12.81 -4.73 0.38
C THR A 5 13.20 -3.85 -0.81
N MET A 6 12.25 -3.50 -1.68
CA MET A 6 12.43 -2.46 -2.71
C MET A 6 11.65 -1.21 -2.31
N ILE A 7 12.25 -0.03 -2.49
CA ILE A 7 11.61 1.25 -2.21
C ILE A 7 11.73 2.12 -3.46
N ALA A 8 10.62 2.75 -3.83
CA ALA A 8 10.58 3.74 -4.89
C ALA A 8 9.87 5.00 -4.39
N VAL A 9 10.44 6.16 -4.69
CA VAL A 9 9.82 7.47 -4.44
C VAL A 9 9.73 8.20 -5.77
N ALA A 10 8.57 8.78 -6.05
CA ALA A 10 8.33 9.55 -7.26
C ALA A 10 7.47 10.77 -6.96
N LYS A 11 7.66 11.82 -7.77
CA LYS A 11 6.72 12.94 -7.87
C LYS A 11 5.89 12.75 -9.13
N ALA A 12 4.59 13.04 -9.06
CA ALA A 12 3.69 12.94 -10.19
C ALA A 12 2.62 14.05 -10.14
N THR A 13 1.85 14.17 -11.21
CA THR A 13 0.67 15.04 -11.27
C THR A 13 -0.57 14.18 -11.46
N LEU A 14 -1.55 14.28 -10.55
CA LEU A 14 -2.81 13.57 -10.61
C LEU A 14 -3.96 14.58 -10.67
N ASN A 15 -4.75 14.56 -11.75
CA ASN A 15 -5.87 15.50 -11.96
C ASN A 15 -5.47 16.97 -11.76
N GLY A 16 -4.28 17.36 -12.24
CA GLY A 16 -3.74 18.72 -12.11
C GLY A 16 -3.11 19.05 -10.76
N LYS A 17 -3.08 18.13 -9.79
CA LYS A 17 -2.44 18.32 -8.48
C LYS A 17 -1.11 17.57 -8.40
N ALA A 18 -0.10 18.23 -7.84
CA ALA A 18 1.18 17.60 -7.54
C ALA A 18 1.02 16.61 -6.39
N VAL A 19 1.58 15.41 -6.55
CA VAL A 19 1.57 14.36 -5.52
C VAL A 19 2.95 13.76 -5.36
N GLN A 20 3.28 13.38 -4.12
CA GLN A 20 4.39 12.48 -3.82
C GLN A 20 3.87 11.06 -3.65
N ILE A 21 4.60 10.10 -4.20
CA ILE A 21 4.30 8.68 -4.12
C ILE A 21 5.51 7.98 -3.50
N CYS A 22 5.28 7.23 -2.44
CA CYS A 22 6.27 6.33 -1.84
C CYS A 22 5.73 4.91 -1.92
N SER A 23 6.46 4.00 -2.56
CA SER A 23 6.07 2.59 -2.69
C SER A 23 7.14 1.70 -2.07
N ILE A 24 6.70 0.69 -1.33
CA ILE A 24 7.54 -0.34 -0.75
C ILE A 24 7.02 -1.69 -1.22
N THR A 25 7.92 -2.49 -1.78
CA THR A 25 7.67 -3.90 -2.06
C THR A 25 8.37 -4.75 -1.01
N LEU A 26 7.60 -5.57 -0.32
CA LEU A 26 8.06 -6.51 0.70
C LEU A 26 7.85 -7.92 0.17
N PHE A 27 8.87 -8.76 0.26
CA PHE A 27 8.81 -10.18 -0.09
C PHE A 27 8.87 -11.04 1.17
N ASP A 28 8.50 -12.31 1.01
CA ASP A 28 8.55 -13.32 2.06
C ASP A 28 7.80 -12.89 3.35
N ILE A 29 6.71 -12.13 3.19
CA ILE A 29 5.89 -11.56 4.27
C ILE A 29 4.48 -12.17 4.32
N ASP A 30 3.99 -12.49 5.52
CA ASP A 30 2.58 -12.79 5.73
C ASP A 30 1.72 -11.52 5.53
N SER A 31 1.01 -11.52 4.40
CA SER A 31 0.19 -10.39 4.01
C SER A 31 -0.99 -10.09 4.94
N ALA A 32 -1.58 -11.11 5.56
CA ALA A 32 -2.66 -10.91 6.51
C ALA A 32 -2.15 -10.32 7.82
N ALA A 33 -1.02 -10.80 8.31
CA ALA A 33 -0.39 -10.25 9.50
C ALA A 33 0.09 -8.80 9.27
N PHE A 34 0.60 -8.47 8.07
CA PHE A 34 0.92 -7.09 7.71
C PHE A 34 -0.31 -6.19 7.79
N GLU A 35 -1.40 -6.59 7.13
CA GLU A 35 -2.62 -5.81 7.07
C GLU A 35 -3.23 -5.61 8.47
N ALA A 36 -3.29 -6.66 9.29
CA ALA A 36 -3.75 -6.57 10.67
C ALA A 36 -2.91 -5.56 11.49
N ARG A 37 -1.57 -5.61 11.37
CA ARG A 37 -0.68 -4.66 12.05
C ARG A 37 -0.81 -3.23 11.52
N PHE A 38 -1.06 -3.07 10.22
CA PHE A 38 -1.30 -1.77 9.61
C PHE A 38 -2.53 -1.10 10.24
N PHE A 39 -3.66 -1.79 10.33
CA PHE A 39 -4.86 -1.24 10.98
C PHE A 39 -4.71 -1.08 12.50
N ALA A 40 -3.96 -1.96 13.17
CA ALA A 40 -3.72 -1.79 14.60
C ALA A 40 -2.88 -0.55 14.95
N ARG A 41 -2.18 0.03 13.97
CA ARG A 41 -1.25 1.16 14.16
C ARG A 41 -1.69 2.44 13.45
N THR A 42 -2.76 2.39 12.67
CA THR A 42 -3.23 3.52 11.87
C THR A 42 -4.74 3.67 12.01
N ASP A 43 -5.23 4.88 11.79
CA ASP A 43 -6.65 5.19 11.67
C ASP A 43 -7.18 4.95 10.25
N ALA A 44 -6.52 4.06 9.50
CA ALA A 44 -6.81 3.87 8.08
C ALA A 44 -8.22 3.33 7.85
N VAL A 45 -8.99 4.04 7.02
CA VAL A 45 -10.33 3.67 6.60
C VAL A 45 -10.28 3.09 5.20
N LYS A 46 -10.85 1.90 5.03
CA LYS A 46 -10.99 1.25 3.72
C LYS A 46 -12.03 1.99 2.88
N ILE A 47 -11.65 2.39 1.68
CA ILE A 47 -12.54 3.08 0.74
C ILE A 47 -12.79 2.29 -0.55
N GLY A 48 -12.00 1.26 -0.81
CA GLY A 48 -12.18 0.41 -1.99
C GLY A 48 -11.42 -0.91 -1.91
N GLU A 49 -11.89 -1.87 -2.69
CA GLU A 49 -11.18 -3.13 -2.94
C GLU A 49 -11.54 -3.67 -4.31
N GLU A 50 -10.51 -4.09 -5.03
CA GLU A 50 -10.63 -4.81 -6.29
C GLU A 50 -10.01 -6.20 -6.13
N ARG A 51 -10.69 -7.21 -6.65
CA ARG A 51 -10.20 -8.59 -6.69
C ARG A 51 -10.24 -9.08 -8.12
N ASN A 52 -9.09 -9.40 -8.67
CA ASN A 52 -9.00 -10.04 -9.97
C ASN A 52 -8.38 -11.45 -9.82
N PRO A 53 -8.20 -12.22 -10.90
CA PRO A 53 -7.64 -13.57 -10.81
C PRO A 53 -6.20 -13.62 -10.27
N THR A 54 -5.40 -12.55 -10.44
CA THR A 54 -3.97 -12.55 -10.11
C THR A 54 -3.66 -11.86 -8.78
N GLN A 55 -4.43 -10.84 -8.39
CA GLN A 55 -4.17 -10.00 -7.24
C GLN A 55 -5.43 -9.48 -6.54
N VAL A 56 -5.22 -9.02 -5.32
CA VAL A 56 -6.16 -8.24 -4.53
C VAL A 56 -5.54 -6.88 -4.26
N SER A 57 -6.26 -5.83 -4.61
CA SER A 57 -5.87 -4.43 -4.44
C SER A 57 -6.86 -3.77 -3.49
N LYS A 58 -6.36 -3.10 -2.46
CA LYS A 58 -7.17 -2.40 -1.45
C LYS A 58 -6.72 -0.97 -1.34
N LEU A 59 -7.69 -0.06 -1.29
CA LEU A 59 -7.45 1.37 -1.16
C LEU A 59 -7.96 1.87 0.19
N PHE A 60 -7.09 2.61 0.87
CA PHE A 60 -7.34 3.18 2.18
C PHE A 60 -7.09 4.68 2.15
N ILE A 61 -7.79 5.40 3.02
CA ILE A 61 -7.43 6.75 3.43
C ILE A 61 -6.93 6.67 4.86
N LEU A 62 -5.81 7.29 5.17
CA LEU A 62 -5.32 7.47 6.53
C LEU A 62 -4.94 8.94 6.77
N ILE A 63 -4.88 9.35 8.04
CA ILE A 63 -4.39 10.67 8.41
C ILE A 63 -3.06 10.49 9.15
N ALA A 64 -1.96 10.80 8.47
CA ALA A 64 -0.63 10.77 9.08
C ALA A 64 -0.26 12.20 9.52
N GLY A 65 -0.32 12.46 10.82
CA GLY A 65 -0.20 13.82 11.36
C GLY A 65 -1.39 14.67 10.91
N ASN A 66 -1.14 15.75 10.15
CA ASN A 66 -2.20 16.60 9.58
C ASN A 66 -2.39 16.40 8.07
N ARG A 67 -1.79 15.36 7.48
CA ARG A 67 -1.84 15.11 6.04
C ARG A 67 -2.65 13.85 5.75
N LYS A 68 -3.67 14.03 4.92
CA LYS A 68 -4.45 12.92 4.36
C LYS A 68 -3.58 12.18 3.34
N GLN A 69 -3.51 10.86 3.47
CA GLN A 69 -2.77 10.00 2.55
C GLN A 69 -3.68 8.92 2.01
N LEU A 70 -3.52 8.61 0.73
CA LEU A 70 -4.09 7.41 0.12
C LEU A 70 -3.06 6.29 0.24
N VAL A 71 -3.48 5.15 0.78
CA VAL A 71 -2.65 3.95 0.83
C VAL A 71 -3.26 2.88 -0.07
N HIS A 72 -2.47 2.42 -1.03
CA HIS A 72 -2.82 1.33 -1.92
C HIS A 72 -2.00 0.10 -1.55
N LEU A 73 -2.69 -0.96 -1.09
CA LEU A 73 -2.08 -2.26 -0.78
C LEU A 73 -2.45 -3.26 -1.86
N THR A 74 -1.45 -3.78 -2.55
CA THR A 74 -1.63 -4.84 -3.55
C THR A 74 -0.90 -6.10 -3.10
N ARG A 75 -1.58 -7.25 -3.23
CA ARG A 75 -0.99 -8.56 -2.96
C ARG A 75 -1.46 -9.60 -3.97
N PRO A 76 -0.64 -10.62 -4.28
CA PRO A 76 -1.08 -11.75 -5.06
C PRO A 76 -2.31 -12.43 -4.44
N ARG A 77 -3.20 -12.96 -5.29
CA ARG A 77 -4.37 -13.73 -4.84
C ARG A 77 -3.97 -15.11 -4.31
N SER A 78 -3.01 -15.76 -4.98
CA SER A 78 -2.45 -17.04 -4.56
C SER A 78 -1.29 -16.83 -3.59
N ARG A 79 -1.38 -17.43 -2.40
CA ARG A 79 -0.27 -17.48 -1.43
C ARG A 79 0.77 -18.55 -1.77
N ILE A 80 0.46 -19.44 -2.72
CA ILE A 80 1.30 -20.59 -3.07
C ILE A 80 2.54 -20.15 -3.85
N THR A 81 2.45 -19.05 -4.59
CA THR A 81 3.49 -18.63 -5.54
C THR A 81 4.22 -17.35 -5.15
N SER A 82 3.71 -16.54 -4.21
CA SER A 82 4.37 -15.31 -3.80
C SER A 82 3.82 -14.73 -2.48
N ASN A 83 4.69 -14.59 -1.48
CA ASN A 83 4.42 -13.85 -0.23
C ASN A 83 4.88 -12.40 -0.38
N MET A 84 4.32 -11.69 -1.36
CA MET A 84 4.68 -10.30 -1.64
C MET A 84 3.54 -9.35 -1.29
N ILE A 85 3.89 -8.18 -0.75
CA ILE A 85 3.02 -7.01 -0.68
C ILE A 85 3.71 -5.85 -1.39
N ILE A 86 2.92 -5.10 -2.17
CA ILE A 86 3.27 -3.76 -2.59
C ILE A 86 2.38 -2.80 -1.80
N ALA A 87 3.01 -1.90 -1.05
CA ALA A 87 2.34 -0.86 -0.30
C ALA A 87 2.77 0.50 -0.84
N SER A 88 1.82 1.27 -1.37
CA SER A 88 2.07 2.62 -1.87
C SER A 88 1.33 3.64 -1.01
N SER A 89 1.99 4.71 -0.62
CA SER A 89 1.39 5.92 -0.05
C SER A 89 1.45 7.05 -1.06
N ILE A 90 0.34 7.73 -1.26
CA ILE A 90 0.18 8.86 -2.19
C ILE A 90 -0.36 10.03 -1.37
N ALA A 91 0.31 11.18 -1.46
CA ALA A 91 -0.12 12.38 -0.75
C ALA A 91 0.22 13.65 -1.54
N ASP A 92 -0.67 14.64 -1.54
CA ASP A 92 -0.48 15.95 -2.20
C ASP A 92 0.86 16.60 -1.79
N ASP A 93 1.75 16.93 -2.74
CA ASP A 93 3.17 17.32 -2.50
C ASP A 93 3.33 18.34 -1.34
#